data_AF-A0A8S3J1Y8-F1
#
_entry.id   AF-A0A8S3J1Y8-F1
#
_cell.length_a   1.000
_cell.length_b   1.000
_cell.length_c   1.000
_cell.angle_alpha   90.00
_cell.angle_beta   90.00
_cell.angle_gamma   90.00
#
_symmetry.space_group_name_H-M   'P 1'
#
loop_
_entity.id
_entity.type
_entity.pdbx_description
1 polymer ?
#
loop_
_entity_poly.entity_id
_entity_poly.type
_entity_poly.pdbx_seq_one_letter_code
_entity_poly.pdbx_strand_id
1 'polypeptide(L)'
;MFKEAESYFTSIDLYAMTPKFWARSLFIKPTDRAVVCHAGSIDMEYYDDYRIKMCAEINNDYYCTIHHEMGHIEYYMSYDKRQPFAFQDGANSKLLEIQLQYLQLIRLGFLEQTAVHRHYQINFLLRLALEKVAFLPFSYVMDKYRFLLFPNQSDRQNELNSVWWDLHIKY
;
A
#
# COMPACT_ATOMS: atom_id res chain seq x y z
N MET A 1 15.28 6.93 -2.32
CA MET A 1 14.00 6.20 -2.33
C MET A 1 12.82 7.14 -2.13
N PHE A 2 12.54 7.67 -0.93
CA PHE A 2 11.42 8.62 -0.73
C PHE A 2 11.48 9.87 -1.60
N LYS A 3 12.67 10.47 -1.77
CA LYS A 3 12.84 11.64 -2.66
C LYS A 3 12.62 11.32 -4.14
N GLU A 4 12.92 10.09 -4.57
CA GLU A 4 12.62 9.62 -5.92
C GLU A 4 11.11 9.44 -6.12
N ALA A 5 10.42 8.94 -5.09
CA ALA A 5 8.96 8.84 -5.10
C ALA A 5 8.30 10.24 -5.17
N GLU A 6 8.75 11.21 -4.37
CA GLU A 6 8.32 12.61 -4.49
C GLU A 6 8.59 13.18 -5.90
N SER A 7 9.78 12.91 -6.46
CA SER A 7 10.11 13.34 -7.82
C SER A 7 9.18 12.75 -8.87
N TYR A 8 8.67 11.54 -8.67
CA TYR A 8 7.71 10.94 -9.57
C TYR A 8 6.33 11.59 -9.49
N PHE A 9 5.79 11.79 -8.29
CA PHE A 9 4.49 12.44 -8.12
C PHE A 9 4.51 13.86 -8.70
N THR A 10 5.55 14.64 -8.38
CA THR A 10 5.74 15.97 -8.95
C THR A 10 5.94 15.95 -10.48
N SER A 11 6.53 14.90 -11.06
CA SER A 11 6.67 14.77 -12.52
C SER A 11 5.35 14.56 -13.27
N ILE A 12 4.29 14.15 -12.57
CA ILE A 12 2.93 13.99 -13.11
C ILE A 12 1.99 15.08 -12.57
N ASP A 13 2.55 16.22 -12.16
CA ASP A 13 1.83 17.42 -11.69
C ASP A 13 0.97 17.18 -10.42
N LEU A 14 1.39 16.22 -9.60
CA LEU A 14 0.87 16.03 -8.24
C LEU A 14 1.72 16.82 -7.23
N TYR A 15 1.39 16.71 -5.94
CA TYR A 15 1.93 17.59 -4.92
C TYR A 15 3.38 17.22 -4.54
N ALA A 16 4.12 18.18 -4.01
CA ALA A 16 5.36 17.89 -3.29
C ALA A 16 5.03 17.58 -1.83
N MET A 17 5.84 16.73 -1.17
CA MET A 17 5.60 16.42 0.24
C MET A 17 5.85 17.65 1.12
N THR A 18 5.04 17.81 2.16
CA THR A 18 5.11 18.99 3.03
C THR A 18 6.40 19.00 3.88
N PRO A 19 6.87 20.17 4.33
CA PRO A 19 8.00 20.22 5.26
C PRO A 19 7.76 19.40 6.54
N LYS A 20 6.51 19.35 7.01
CA LYS A 20 6.12 18.53 8.18
C LYS A 20 6.23 17.04 7.90
N PHE A 21 5.85 16.58 6.71
CA PHE A 21 6.05 15.18 6.30
C PHE A 21 7.51 14.75 6.48
N TRP A 22 8.46 15.54 5.98
CA TRP A 22 9.89 15.23 6.10
C TRP A 22 10.41 15.31 7.54
N ALA A 23 9.92 16.28 8.32
CA ALA A 23 10.37 16.50 9.68
C ALA A 23 9.79 15.49 10.69
N ARG A 24 8.60 14.93 10.43
CA ARG A 24 7.82 14.16 11.43
C ARG A 24 7.59 12.70 11.08
N SER A 25 7.84 12.28 9.84
CA SER A 25 7.71 10.88 9.42
C SER A 25 8.83 10.01 9.97
N LEU A 26 8.54 8.71 10.12
CA LEU A 26 9.50 7.68 10.47
C LEU A 26 9.80 6.84 9.22
N PHE A 27 10.95 7.09 8.60
CA PHE A 27 11.36 6.40 7.37
C PHE A 27 12.18 5.13 7.63
N ILE A 28 12.97 5.14 8.70
CA ILE A 28 13.90 4.06 9.07
C ILE A 28 13.61 3.60 10.49
N LYS A 29 13.95 2.34 10.78
CA LYS A 29 13.77 1.79 12.12
C LYS A 29 14.64 2.56 13.13
N PRO A 30 14.06 3.14 14.19
CA PRO A 30 14.82 3.82 15.22
C PRO A 30 15.58 2.80 16.08
N THR A 31 16.73 3.22 16.62
CA THR A 31 17.57 2.38 17.50
C THR A 31 17.29 2.60 18.98
N ASP A 32 16.61 3.69 19.33
CA ASP A 32 16.35 4.15 20.69
C ASP A 32 14.99 3.66 21.26
N ARG A 33 14.11 3.11 20.43
CA ARG A 33 12.76 2.69 20.84
C ARG A 33 12.18 1.57 19.99
N ALA A 34 11.25 0.82 20.58
CA ALA A 34 10.45 -0.15 19.85
C ALA A 34 9.34 0.55 19.04
N VAL A 35 9.11 0.09 17.81
CA VAL A 35 8.07 0.62 16.92
C VAL A 35 7.40 -0.50 16.13
N VAL A 36 6.16 -0.27 15.71
CA VAL A 36 5.49 -1.14 14.74
C VAL A 36 6.06 -0.84 13.35
N CYS A 37 6.72 -1.82 12.72
CA CYS A 37 7.38 -1.62 11.43
C CYS A 37 6.48 -1.79 10.20
N HIS A 38 5.26 -2.34 10.37
CA HIS A 38 4.30 -2.41 9.28
C HIS A 38 4.07 -1.01 8.71
N ALA A 39 4.26 -0.90 7.40
CA ALA A 39 4.16 0.37 6.69
C ALA A 39 2.76 0.93 6.85
N GLY A 40 2.69 2.25 6.92
CA GLY A 40 1.44 2.96 7.00
C GLY A 40 1.67 4.45 6.82
N SER A 41 0.62 5.09 6.37
CA SER A 41 0.50 6.51 6.13
C SER A 41 -0.70 7.02 6.92
N ILE A 42 -0.64 8.27 7.35
CA ILE A 42 -1.68 8.86 8.16
C ILE A 42 -1.82 10.35 7.87
N ASP A 43 -3.06 10.79 7.76
CA ASP A 43 -3.47 12.18 7.88
C ASP A 43 -3.67 12.48 9.37
N MET A 44 -2.94 13.46 9.90
CA MET A 44 -3.06 13.85 11.31
C MET A 44 -4.25 14.78 11.56
N GLU A 45 -5.06 15.08 10.52
CA GLU A 45 -6.25 15.93 10.57
C GLU A 45 -5.95 17.36 11.08
N TYR A 46 -4.68 17.75 11.01
CA TYR A 46 -4.18 19.01 11.54
C TYR A 46 -3.25 19.66 10.54
N TYR A 47 -3.68 20.78 9.96
CA TYR A 47 -2.91 21.71 9.12
C TYR A 47 -1.69 21.06 8.42
N ASP A 48 -1.87 20.50 7.22
CA ASP A 48 -0.78 20.01 6.35
C ASP A 48 0.19 18.97 6.96
N ASP A 49 -0.20 18.31 8.06
CA ASP A 49 0.59 17.29 8.75
C ASP A 49 0.20 15.88 8.32
N TYR A 50 0.87 15.39 7.29
CA TYR A 50 0.77 14.01 6.81
C TYR A 50 2.06 13.28 7.12
N ARG A 51 1.96 12.00 7.49
CA ARG A 51 3.14 11.24 7.94
C ARG A 51 3.15 9.83 7.39
N ILE A 52 4.35 9.35 7.11
CA ILE A 52 4.64 7.93 6.92
C ILE A 52 5.29 7.36 8.17
N LYS A 53 4.96 6.11 8.48
CA LYS A 53 5.66 5.32 9.48
C LYS A 53 5.97 3.94 8.89
N MET A 54 7.24 3.70 8.62
CA MET A 54 7.74 2.41 8.16
C MET A 54 9.20 2.20 8.57
N CYS A 55 9.66 0.96 8.49
CA CYS A 55 11.06 0.59 8.70
C CYS A 55 11.70 0.22 7.36
N ALA A 56 11.88 1.21 6.47
CA ALA A 56 12.31 0.95 5.10
C ALA A 56 13.75 0.39 5.04
N GLU A 57 13.94 -0.65 4.24
CA GLU A 57 15.25 -1.18 3.87
C GLU A 57 15.52 -0.93 2.38
N ILE A 58 16.78 -0.98 1.96
CA ILE A 58 17.17 -0.71 0.58
C ILE A 58 16.93 -1.96 -0.26
N ASN A 59 15.72 -2.11 -0.80
CA ASN A 59 15.38 -3.13 -1.78
C ASN A 59 14.18 -2.70 -2.64
N ASN A 60 13.85 -3.50 -3.66
CA ASN A 60 12.77 -3.21 -4.60
C ASN A 60 11.38 -3.26 -3.94
N ASP A 61 11.18 -4.13 -2.97
CA ASP A 61 9.87 -4.29 -2.32
C ASP A 61 9.54 -3.04 -1.51
N TYR A 62 10.47 -2.54 -0.70
CA TYR A 62 10.33 -1.26 -0.01
C TYR A 62 10.28 -0.07 -0.98
N TYR A 63 10.94 -0.13 -2.14
CA TYR A 63 10.76 0.88 -3.17
C TYR A 63 9.29 0.96 -3.62
N CYS A 64 8.67 -0.18 -3.92
CA CYS A 64 7.24 -0.25 -4.28
C CYS A 64 6.32 0.16 -3.11
N THR A 65 6.62 -0.26 -1.87
CA THR A 65 5.85 0.11 -0.68
C THR A 65 5.91 1.62 -0.43
N ILE A 66 7.06 2.26 -0.62
CA ILE A 66 7.18 3.72 -0.47
C ILE A 66 6.25 4.46 -1.45
N HIS A 67 6.18 4.01 -2.71
CA HIS A 67 5.26 4.61 -3.68
C HIS A 67 3.80 4.39 -3.33
N HIS A 68 3.48 3.21 -2.78
CA HIS A 68 2.14 2.93 -2.28
C HIS A 68 1.77 3.87 -1.13
N GLU A 69 2.60 3.95 -0.08
CA GLU A 69 2.33 4.78 1.08
C GLU A 69 2.33 6.28 0.74
N MET A 70 3.21 6.74 -0.16
CA MET A 70 3.19 8.14 -0.59
C MET A 70 1.99 8.45 -1.49
N GLY A 71 1.42 7.44 -2.18
CA GLY A 71 0.15 7.58 -2.89
C GLY A 71 -1.01 7.89 -1.94
N HIS A 72 -1.04 7.28 -0.76
CA HIS A 72 -1.99 7.64 0.30
C HIS A 72 -1.82 9.10 0.74
N ILE A 73 -0.58 9.56 0.92
CA ILE A 73 -0.27 10.96 1.29
C ILE A 73 -0.74 11.94 0.21
N GLU A 74 -0.52 11.63 -1.08
CA GLU A 74 -1.07 12.42 -2.20
C GLU A 74 -2.59 12.50 -2.14
N TYR A 75 -3.25 11.38 -1.83
CA TYR A 75 -4.70 11.33 -1.69
C TYR A 75 -5.15 12.25 -0.54
N TYR A 76 -4.47 12.22 0.60
CA TYR A 76 -4.77 13.10 1.75
C TYR A 76 -4.64 14.58 1.40
N MET A 77 -3.51 14.95 0.76
CA MET A 77 -3.28 16.31 0.28
C MET A 77 -4.33 16.77 -0.75
N SER A 78 -4.89 15.85 -1.53
CA SER A 78 -5.84 16.18 -2.59
C SER A 78 -7.21 16.63 -2.08
N TYR A 79 -7.69 16.06 -0.97
CA TYR A 79 -8.98 16.42 -0.37
C TYR A 79 -8.84 17.46 0.75
N ASP A 80 -7.63 17.67 1.29
CA ASP A 80 -7.40 18.61 2.39
C ASP A 80 -7.87 20.02 2.01
N LYS A 81 -8.63 20.63 2.93
CA LYS A 81 -9.28 21.95 2.78
C LYS A 81 -10.26 22.08 1.60
N ARG A 82 -10.46 21.03 0.80
CA ARG A 82 -11.41 21.02 -0.33
C ARG A 82 -12.69 20.26 0.00
N GLN A 83 -12.61 19.31 0.92
CA GLN A 83 -13.75 18.55 1.41
C GLN A 83 -14.07 18.91 2.88
N PRO A 84 -15.36 18.94 3.26
CA PRO A 84 -15.75 18.93 4.67
C PRO A 84 -15.11 17.73 5.38
N PHE A 85 -14.81 17.90 6.67
CA PHE A 85 -14.14 16.87 7.48
C PHE A 85 -14.77 15.47 7.34
N ALA A 86 -16.10 15.38 7.31
CA ALA A 86 -16.83 14.11 7.15
C ALA A 86 -16.63 13.39 5.80
N PHE A 87 -16.02 14.04 4.81
CA PHE A 87 -15.76 13.51 3.46
C PHE A 87 -14.26 13.44 3.13
N GLN A 88 -13.39 13.58 4.14
CA GLN A 88 -11.95 13.44 4.01
C GLN A 88 -11.54 11.96 4.10
N ASP A 89 -12.05 11.16 3.18
CA ASP A 89 -11.75 9.73 3.06
C ASP A 89 -11.80 9.29 1.58
N GLY A 90 -11.31 8.08 1.31
CA GLY A 90 -11.52 7.42 0.03
C GLY A 90 -13.00 7.30 -0.31
N ALA A 91 -13.37 7.38 -1.59
CA ALA A 91 -14.77 7.18 -2.01
C ALA A 91 -15.32 5.80 -1.58
N ASN A 92 -14.41 4.84 -1.41
CA ASN A 92 -14.59 3.61 -0.64
C ASN A 92 -13.20 3.16 -0.17
N SER A 93 -13.17 2.16 0.72
CA SER A 93 -11.92 1.62 1.28
C SER A 93 -10.92 1.09 0.24
N LYS A 94 -11.35 0.78 -1.00
CA LYS A 94 -10.49 0.27 -2.08
C LYS A 94 -9.96 1.35 -3.01
N LEU A 95 -10.59 2.53 -3.08
CA LEU A 95 -10.12 3.60 -3.96
C LEU A 95 -8.80 4.19 -3.48
N LEU A 96 -8.60 4.21 -2.15
CA LEU A 96 -7.35 4.57 -1.51
C LEU A 96 -6.20 3.60 -1.89
N GLU A 97 -6.53 2.35 -2.23
CA GLU A 97 -5.56 1.29 -2.52
C GLU A 97 -5.08 1.23 -3.99
N ILE A 98 -5.54 2.12 -4.89
CA ILE A 98 -5.15 2.07 -6.31
C ILE A 98 -3.67 2.48 -6.47
N GLN A 99 -2.80 1.48 -6.49
CA GLN A 99 -1.36 1.58 -6.65
C GLN A 99 -0.95 2.09 -8.06
N LEU A 100 -0.34 3.27 -8.12
CA LEU A 100 0.38 3.82 -9.29
C LEU A 100 1.75 3.13 -9.54
N GLN A 101 1.90 1.85 -9.17
CA GLN A 101 3.22 1.19 -9.02
C GLN A 101 3.97 0.86 -10.33
N TYR A 102 3.30 0.72 -11.48
CA TYR A 102 3.90 -0.03 -12.59
C TYR A 102 4.72 0.78 -13.60
N LEU A 103 4.62 2.11 -13.62
CA LEU A 103 5.22 2.93 -14.69
C LEU A 103 6.70 3.35 -14.47
N GLN A 104 7.28 3.10 -13.30
CA GLN A 104 8.58 3.70 -12.93
C GLN A 104 9.82 2.83 -13.15
N LEU A 105 9.75 1.50 -13.00
CA LEU A 105 10.95 0.64 -13.05
C LEU A 105 11.68 0.69 -14.40
N ILE A 106 10.96 0.99 -15.49
CA ILE A 106 11.53 1.17 -16.84
C ILE A 106 12.26 2.51 -16.98
N ARG A 107 11.83 3.56 -16.27
CA ARG A 107 12.39 4.92 -16.41
C ARG A 107 13.69 5.12 -15.63
N LEU A 108 13.90 4.38 -14.54
CA LEU A 108 15.06 4.57 -13.64
C LEU A 108 16.35 3.90 -14.13
N GLY A 109 16.36 3.30 -15.33
CA GLY A 109 17.55 2.68 -15.91
C GLY A 109 18.02 1.40 -15.23
N PHE A 110 17.24 0.84 -14.28
CA PHE A 110 17.55 -0.43 -13.61
C PHE A 110 17.32 -1.66 -14.50
N LEU A 111 16.70 -1.49 -15.65
CA LEU A 111 16.50 -2.50 -16.67
C LEU A 111 17.03 -1.93 -17.98
N GLU A 112 17.93 -2.67 -18.65
CA GLU A 112 18.34 -2.31 -20.01
C GLU A 112 17.08 -2.20 -20.89
N GLN A 113 17.04 -1.18 -21.75
CA GLN A 113 16.00 -0.99 -22.79
C GLN A 113 16.04 -2.10 -23.87
N THR A 114 16.63 -3.25 -23.58
CA THR A 114 16.85 -4.32 -24.53
C THR A 114 15.52 -5.04 -24.75
N ALA A 115 15.02 -4.85 -25.98
CA ALA A 115 13.93 -5.55 -26.66
C ALA A 115 13.08 -6.45 -25.74
N VAL A 116 11.84 -6.03 -25.51
CA VAL A 116 10.80 -6.78 -24.81
C VAL A 116 10.56 -8.13 -25.54
N HIS A 117 11.43 -9.10 -25.31
CA HIS A 117 11.33 -10.44 -25.85
C HIS A 117 10.15 -11.13 -25.19
N ARG A 118 9.40 -11.92 -25.97
CA ARG A 118 8.25 -12.70 -25.48
C ARG A 118 8.52 -13.45 -24.17
N HIS A 119 9.73 -14.00 -24.00
CA HIS A 119 10.14 -14.67 -22.77
C HIS A 119 10.18 -13.74 -21.55
N TYR A 120 10.69 -12.51 -21.71
CA TYR A 120 10.69 -11.50 -20.64
C TYR A 120 9.26 -11.10 -20.27
N GLN A 121 8.39 -10.91 -21.28
CA GLN A 121 6.97 -10.61 -21.03
C GLN A 121 6.29 -11.73 -20.24
N ILE A 122 6.52 -13.00 -20.60
CA ILE A 122 5.94 -14.14 -19.89
C ILE A 122 6.45 -14.19 -18.44
N ASN A 123 7.75 -14.00 -18.21
CA ASN A 123 8.32 -13.98 -16.87
C ASN A 123 7.76 -12.83 -16.02
N PHE A 124 7.63 -11.64 -16.62
CA PHE A 124 7.03 -10.47 -15.97
C PHE A 124 5.56 -10.72 -15.62
N LEU A 125 4.76 -11.20 -16.57
CA LEU A 125 3.35 -11.49 -16.37
C LEU A 125 3.13 -12.62 -15.35
N LEU A 126 4.00 -13.63 -15.33
CA LEU A 126 3.94 -14.69 -14.32
C LEU A 126 4.25 -14.14 -12.93
N ARG A 127 5.29 -13.31 -12.79
CA ARG A 127 5.59 -12.64 -11.51
C ARG A 127 4.41 -11.78 -11.06
N LEU A 128 3.81 -11.02 -11.98
CA LEU A 128 2.62 -10.21 -11.69
C LEU A 128 1.42 -11.07 -11.28
N ALA A 129 1.21 -12.21 -11.94
CA ALA A 129 0.12 -13.13 -11.61
C ALA A 129 0.30 -13.77 -10.23
N LEU A 130 1.53 -14.17 -9.88
CA LEU A 130 1.84 -14.70 -8.55
C LEU A 130 1.61 -13.67 -7.44
N GLU A 131 1.75 -12.37 -7.73
CA GLU A 131 1.47 -11.31 -6.77
C GLU A 131 -0.03 -10.95 -6.72
N LYS A 132 -0.66 -10.69 -7.87
CA LYS A 132 -2.01 -10.11 -7.95
C LYS A 132 -3.10 -11.17 -8.05
N VAL A 133 -2.91 -12.22 -8.87
CA VAL A 133 -3.94 -13.26 -9.08
C VAL A 133 -3.99 -14.21 -7.89
N ALA A 134 -2.85 -14.62 -7.34
CA ALA A 134 -2.81 -15.50 -6.17
C ALA A 134 -3.39 -14.82 -4.91
N PHE A 135 -3.37 -13.49 -4.83
CA PHE A 135 -3.94 -12.74 -3.70
C PHE A 135 -5.48 -12.65 -3.73
N LEU A 136 -6.11 -12.84 -4.90
CA LEU A 136 -7.58 -12.77 -5.03
C LEU A 136 -8.32 -13.80 -4.15
N PRO A 137 -8.02 -15.11 -4.19
CA PRO A 137 -8.70 -16.06 -3.32
C PRO A 137 -8.43 -15.78 -1.84
N PHE A 138 -7.18 -15.44 -1.48
CA PHE A 138 -6.81 -15.11 -0.10
C PHE A 138 -7.63 -13.93 0.45
N SER A 139 -7.66 -12.80 -0.27
CA SER A 139 -8.41 -11.61 0.15
C SER A 139 -9.92 -11.88 0.25
N TYR A 140 -10.48 -12.67 -0.66
CA TYR A 140 -11.88 -13.08 -0.60
C TYR A 140 -12.17 -13.98 0.61
N VAL A 141 -11.32 -14.96 0.89
CA VAL A 141 -11.45 -15.87 2.04
C VAL A 141 -11.37 -15.11 3.36
N MET A 142 -10.45 -14.16 3.49
CA MET A 142 -10.30 -13.32 4.69
C MET A 142 -11.60 -12.60 5.06
N ASP A 143 -12.20 -11.89 4.10
CA ASP A 143 -13.44 -11.15 4.36
C ASP A 143 -14.65 -12.08 4.51
N LYS A 144 -14.72 -13.17 3.75
CA LYS A 144 -15.76 -14.18 3.88
C LYS A 144 -15.75 -14.84 5.26
N TYR A 145 -14.56 -15.18 5.75
CA TYR A 145 -14.37 -15.73 7.09
C TYR A 145 -14.88 -14.76 8.16
N ARG A 146 -14.44 -13.50 8.12
CA ARG A 146 -14.89 -12.45 9.05
C ARG A 146 -16.41 -12.25 9.02
N PHE A 147 -17.00 -12.23 7.82
CA PHE A 147 -18.45 -12.06 7.66
C PHE A 147 -19.26 -13.22 8.24
N LEU A 148 -18.73 -14.45 8.21
CA LEU A 148 -19.36 -15.61 8.83
C LEU A 148 -19.26 -15.59 10.37
N LEU A 149 -18.24 -14.94 10.92
CA LEU A 149 -18.01 -14.88 12.36
C LEU A 149 -18.77 -13.77 13.07
N PHE A 150 -18.79 -12.55 12.51
CA PHE A 150 -19.33 -11.40 13.22
C PHE A 150 -20.79 -11.53 13.70
N PRO A 151 -21.71 -12.17 12.96
CA PRO A 151 -23.08 -12.35 13.44
C PRO A 151 -23.23 -13.34 14.60
N ASN A 152 -22.39 -14.38 14.68
CA ASN A 152 -22.57 -15.56 15.56
C ASN A 152 -21.29 -15.88 16.36
N GLN A 153 -20.52 -14.85 16.74
CA GLN A 153 -19.16 -15.03 17.27
C GLN A 153 -19.10 -15.87 18.56
N SER A 154 -20.11 -15.78 19.42
CA SER A 154 -20.21 -16.57 20.66
C SER A 154 -20.40 -18.07 20.42
N ASP A 155 -21.11 -18.43 19.34
CA ASP A 155 -21.61 -19.79 19.14
C ASP A 155 -20.60 -20.67 18.38
N ARG A 156 -19.66 -20.04 17.67
CA ARG A 156 -18.68 -20.70 16.79
C ARG A 156 -17.24 -20.64 17.27
N GLN A 157 -17.02 -20.32 18.54
CA GLN A 157 -15.66 -20.15 19.09
C GLN A 157 -14.82 -21.43 18.96
N ASN A 158 -15.45 -22.61 19.02
CA ASN A 158 -14.77 -23.91 18.85
C ASN A 158 -14.54 -24.29 17.38
N GLU A 159 -15.18 -23.60 16.43
CA GLU A 159 -15.15 -23.91 14.99
C GLU A 159 -14.30 -22.91 14.18
N LEU A 160 -13.71 -21.91 14.84
CA LEU A 160 -12.94 -20.85 14.18
C LEU A 160 -11.89 -21.42 13.21
N ASN A 161 -11.07 -22.35 13.71
CA ASN A 161 -9.97 -22.92 12.93
C ASN A 161 -10.48 -23.87 11.83
N SER A 162 -11.52 -24.68 12.07
CA SER A 162 -12.06 -25.57 11.04
C SER A 162 -12.69 -24.78 9.89
N VAL A 163 -13.51 -23.77 10.20
CA VAL A 163 -14.12 -22.90 9.19
C VAL A 163 -13.05 -22.13 8.39
N TRP A 164 -11.98 -21.69 9.05
CA TRP A 164 -10.84 -21.07 8.37
C TRP A 164 -10.22 -22.00 7.31
N TRP A 165 -9.88 -23.24 7.69
CA TRP A 165 -9.26 -24.20 6.78
C TRP A 165 -10.20 -24.68 5.69
N ASP A 166 -11.49 -24.87 5.98
CA ASP A 166 -12.49 -25.25 4.98
C ASP A 166 -12.60 -24.19 3.87
N LEU A 167 -12.51 -22.89 4.23
CA LEU A 167 -12.48 -21.81 3.25
C LEU A 167 -11.17 -21.78 2.45
N HIS A 168 -10.02 -22.03 3.07
CA HIS A 168 -8.72 -22.06 2.38
C HIS A 168 -8.56 -23.23 1.41
N ILE A 169 -9.19 -24.37 1.72
CA ILE A 169 -9.17 -25.53 0.81
C ILE A 169 -10.11 -25.28 -0.37
N LYS A 170 -11.19 -24.54 -0.15
CA LYS A 170 -12.23 -24.31 -1.16
C LYS A 170 -11.86 -23.26 -2.21
N TYR A 171 -11.05 -22.25 -1.86
CA TYR A 171 -10.74 -21.09 -2.69
C TYR A 171 -9.23 -20.93 -2.87
#